data_AF-A0A1D6JIL0-F1
#
_entry.id   AF-A0A1D6JIL0-F1
#
_cell.length_a   1.000
_cell.length_b   1.000
_cell.length_c   1.000
_cell.angle_alpha   90.00
_cell.angle_beta   90.00
_cell.angle_gamma   90.00
#
_symmetry.space_group_name_H-M   'P 1'
#
loop_
_entity.id
_entity.type
_entity.pdbx_description
1 polymer ?
#
loop_
_entity_poly.entity_id
_entity_poly.type
_entity_poly.pdbx_seq_one_letter_code
_entity_poly.pdbx_strand_id
1 'polypeptide(L)'
;MLWRKKVTALASEFPDIELSHMYVDNAAMQLVRNPKQFDTIVTNNIFGDILSDEASMITGSIGMLPSASVGESGPGLFEPIHGSAPDIAGQVEMTSVSKISDTRILDGV
;
A
#
# COMPACT_ATOMS: atom_id res chain seq x y z
N MET A 1 -9.18 -14.68 -13.68
CA MET A 1 -9.79 -13.78 -14.69
C MET A 1 -10.97 -12.95 -14.18
N LEU A 2 -11.71 -13.36 -13.13
CA LEU A 2 -12.84 -12.58 -12.59
C LEU A 2 -12.44 -11.17 -12.14
N TRP A 3 -11.33 -11.03 -11.41
CA TRP A 3 -10.80 -9.73 -10.95
C TRP A 3 -10.69 -8.72 -12.09
N ARG A 4 -9.93 -9.05 -13.13
CA ARG A 4 -9.75 -8.19 -14.31
C ARG A 4 -11.10 -7.80 -14.91
N LYS A 5 -12.00 -8.76 -15.13
CA LYS A 5 -13.33 -8.47 -15.71
C LYS A 5 -14.14 -7.47 -14.88
N LYS A 6 -14.11 -7.59 -13.55
CA LYS A 6 -14.84 -6.68 -12.65
C LYS A 6 -14.22 -5.29 -12.63
N VAL A 7 -12.89 -5.18 -12.52
CA VAL A 7 -12.19 -3.91 -12.55
C VAL A 7 -12.37 -3.18 -13.89
N THR A 8 -12.27 -3.91 -15.02
CA THR A 8 -12.52 -3.32 -16.35
C THR A 8 -13.95 -2.80 -16.50
N ALA A 9 -14.94 -3.49 -15.94
CA ALA A 9 -16.32 -3.01 -15.97
C ALA A 9 -16.51 -1.74 -15.12
N LEU A 10 -15.93 -1.70 -13.92
CA LEU A 10 -15.99 -0.56 -13.01
C LEU A 10 -15.33 0.69 -13.60
N ALA A 11 -14.27 0.54 -14.39
CA ALA A 11 -13.57 1.67 -15.01
C ALA A 11 -14.45 2.55 -15.90
N SER A 12 -15.56 2.01 -16.44
CA SER A 12 -16.52 2.81 -17.21
C SER A 12 -17.25 3.87 -16.37
N GLU A 13 -17.29 3.69 -15.05
CA GLU A 13 -17.86 4.64 -14.09
C GLU A 13 -16.88 5.77 -13.73
N PHE A 14 -15.60 5.64 -14.10
CA PHE A 14 -14.53 6.59 -13.77
C PHE A 14 -13.73 7.00 -15.03
N PRO A 15 -14.34 7.74 -15.97
CA PRO A 15 -13.75 8.03 -17.29
C PRO A 15 -12.47 8.89 -17.22
N ASP A 16 -12.28 9.63 -16.13
CA ASP A 16 -11.11 10.49 -15.91
C ASP A 16 -9.89 9.72 -15.35
N ILE A 17 -10.03 8.43 -15.04
CA ILE A 17 -8.96 7.58 -14.50
C ILE A 17 -8.47 6.62 -15.58
N GLU A 18 -7.18 6.68 -15.90
CA GLU A 18 -6.55 5.71 -16.80
C GLU A 18 -6.41 4.34 -16.13
N LEU A 19 -6.96 3.30 -16.75
CA LEU A 19 -6.82 1.91 -16.29
C LEU A 19 -5.84 1.14 -17.18
N SER A 20 -4.77 0.62 -16.56
CA SER A 20 -3.88 -0.38 -17.17
C SER A 20 -3.87 -1.68 -16.34
N HIS A 21 -3.49 -2.80 -16.97
CA HIS A 21 -3.43 -4.10 -16.31
C HIS A 21 -2.03 -4.71 -16.44
N MET A 22 -1.48 -5.13 -15.30
CA MET A 22 -0.18 -5.80 -15.22
C MET A 22 -0.32 -7.14 -14.48
N TYR A 23 0.50 -8.13 -14.85
CA TYR A 23 0.65 -9.35 -14.05
C TYR A 23 1.57 -9.08 -12.86
N VAL A 24 1.38 -9.82 -11.76
CA VAL A 24 2.06 -9.54 -10.48
C VAL A 24 3.57 -9.71 -10.56
N ASP A 25 4.06 -10.68 -11.33
CA ASP A 25 5.48 -10.90 -11.59
C ASP A 25 6.11 -9.72 -12.34
N ASN A 26 5.43 -9.21 -13.36
CA ASN A 26 5.85 -8.01 -14.07
C ASN A 26 5.75 -6.77 -13.18
N ALA A 27 4.71 -6.65 -12.34
CA ALA A 27 4.57 -5.54 -11.40
C ALA A 27 5.77 -5.46 -10.44
N ALA A 28 6.21 -6.58 -9.89
CA ALA A 28 7.41 -6.65 -9.06
C ALA A 28 8.66 -6.16 -9.82
N MET A 29 8.90 -6.69 -11.03
CA MET A 29 10.01 -6.22 -11.86
C MET A 29 9.95 -4.71 -12.17
N GLN A 30 8.75 -4.18 -12.42
CA GLN A 30 8.55 -2.77 -12.74
C GLN A 30 8.71 -1.85 -11.53
N LEU A 31 8.32 -2.28 -10.33
CA LEU A 31 8.57 -1.57 -9.09
C LEU A 31 10.08 -1.32 -8.93
N VAL A 32 10.90 -2.35 -9.14
CA VAL A 32 12.36 -2.20 -9.08
C VAL A 32 12.90 -1.35 -10.25
N ARG A 33 12.42 -1.58 -11.47
CA ARG A 33 13.02 -1.00 -12.69
C ARG A 33 12.70 0.48 -12.87
N ASN A 34 11.45 0.87 -12.66
CA ASN A 34 10.94 2.23 -12.88
C ASN A 34 9.71 2.48 -11.97
N PRO A 35 9.90 2.65 -10.65
CA PRO A 35 8.78 2.78 -9.70
C PRO A 35 7.92 4.03 -9.95
N LYS A 36 8.50 5.10 -10.53
CA LYS A 36 7.81 6.37 -10.81
C LYS A 36 6.72 6.29 -11.87
N GLN A 37 6.56 5.15 -12.55
CA GLN A 37 5.47 4.94 -13.51
C GLN A 37 4.13 4.66 -12.81
N PHE A 38 4.15 4.28 -11.53
CA PHE A 38 2.96 3.94 -10.78
C PHE A 38 2.42 5.17 -10.06
N ASP A 39 1.11 5.34 -10.15
CA ASP A 39 0.34 6.27 -9.32
C ASP A 39 -0.39 5.47 -8.23
N THR A 40 -1.42 4.71 -8.61
CA THR A 40 -2.19 3.84 -7.71
C THR A 40 -2.17 2.39 -8.19
N ILE A 41 -1.93 1.44 -7.27
CA ILE A 41 -1.98 0.00 -7.53
C ILE A 41 -3.17 -0.60 -6.77
N VAL A 42 -4.08 -1.26 -7.49
CA VAL A 42 -5.15 -2.06 -6.89
C VAL A 42 -4.93 -3.55 -7.18
N THR A 43 -4.96 -4.36 -6.15
CA THR A 43 -4.69 -5.80 -6.26
C THR A 43 -5.44 -6.59 -5.19
N ASN A 44 -5.34 -7.92 -5.23
CA ASN A 44 -5.95 -8.78 -4.22
C ASN A 44 -5.11 -8.78 -2.93
N ASN A 45 -5.61 -9.45 -1.89
CA ASN A 45 -4.97 -9.49 -0.57
C ASN A 45 -3.49 -9.96 -0.64
N ILE A 46 -3.22 -11.17 -1.13
CA ILE A 46 -1.87 -11.75 -1.11
C ILE A 46 -0.87 -11.00 -2.01
N PHE A 47 -1.31 -10.45 -3.14
CA PHE A 47 -0.43 -9.65 -3.99
C PHE A 47 -0.26 -8.23 -3.44
N GLY A 48 -1.24 -7.72 -2.69
CA GLY A 48 -1.15 -6.45 -1.98
C GLY A 48 -0.02 -6.52 -0.97
N ASP A 49 -0.07 -7.52 -0.10
CA ASP A 49 0.96 -7.84 0.90
C ASP A 49 2.38 -7.85 0.31
N ILE A 50 2.59 -8.65 -0.75
CA ILE A 50 3.90 -8.78 -1.40
C ILE A 50 4.37 -7.46 -2.03
N LEU A 51 3.51 -6.80 -2.81
CA LEU A 51 3.91 -5.60 -3.55
C LEU A 51 4.04 -4.38 -2.64
N SER A 52 3.27 -4.29 -1.55
CA SER A 52 3.41 -3.21 -0.57
C SER A 52 4.74 -3.31 0.17
N ASP A 53 5.18 -4.51 0.56
CA ASP A 53 6.48 -4.70 1.19
C ASP A 53 7.65 -4.39 0.23
N GLU A 54 7.53 -4.82 -1.02
CA GLU A 54 8.52 -4.51 -2.06
C GLU A 54 8.64 -3.00 -2.28
N ALA A 55 7.51 -2.30 -2.48
CA ALA A 55 7.48 -0.85 -2.65
C ALA A 55 8.07 -0.14 -1.42
N SER A 56 7.79 -0.65 -0.23
CA SER A 56 8.27 -0.10 1.02
C SER A 56 9.80 -0.13 1.13
N MET A 57 10.41 -1.25 0.72
CA MET A 57 11.87 -1.37 0.70
C MET A 57 12.51 -0.43 -0.33
N ILE A 58 11.87 -0.21 -1.49
CA ILE A 58 12.37 0.69 -2.55
C ILE A 58 12.44 2.14 -2.06
N THR A 59 11.52 2.57 -1.19
CA THR A 59 11.57 3.92 -0.59
C THR A 59 12.70 4.11 0.42
N GLY A 60 13.35 3.03 0.85
CA GLY A 60 14.50 3.03 1.75
C GLY A 60 14.18 3.12 3.25
N SER A 61 12.90 3.16 3.65
CA SER A 61 12.53 3.12 5.07
C SER A 61 11.12 2.59 5.31
N ILE A 62 11.02 1.30 5.67
CA ILE A 62 9.76 0.66 6.08
C ILE A 62 9.17 1.35 7.33
N GLY A 63 10.02 1.88 8.22
CA GLY A 63 9.62 2.55 9.47
C GLY A 63 8.88 3.87 9.32
N MET A 64 8.72 4.38 8.09
CA MET A 64 8.06 5.66 7.81
C MET A 64 6.71 5.52 7.10
N LEU A 65 6.32 4.31 6.74
CA LEU A 65 5.16 4.09 5.88
C LEU A 65 3.92 3.80 6.74
N PRO A 66 2.88 4.64 6.65
CA PRO A 66 1.61 4.39 7.32
C PRO A 66 0.75 3.40 6.53
N SER A 67 -0.26 2.82 7.18
CA SER A 67 -1.29 2.01 6.49
C SER A 67 -2.69 2.31 7.01
N ALA A 68 -3.69 2.01 6.18
CA ALA A 68 -5.09 2.20 6.50
C ALA A 68 -5.93 1.01 6.03
N SER A 69 -6.63 0.37 6.95
CA SER A 69 -7.64 -0.64 6.72
C SER A 69 -9.01 -0.06 7.01
N VAL A 70 -9.77 0.24 5.96
CA VAL A 70 -11.08 0.91 6.03
C VAL A 70 -12.21 -0.05 5.64
N GLY A 71 -13.27 -0.08 6.46
CA GLY A 71 -14.50 -0.81 6.17
C GLY A 71 -15.57 0.08 5.54
N GLU A 72 -16.68 -0.51 5.08
CA GLU A 72 -17.82 0.23 4.52
C GLU A 72 -18.52 1.13 5.56
N SER A 73 -18.51 0.72 6.83
CA SER A 73 -19.01 1.50 7.96
C SER A 73 -18.23 1.18 9.23
N GLY A 74 -18.08 2.17 10.12
CA GLY A 74 -17.33 2.03 11.38
C GLY A 74 -15.91 2.61 11.31
N PRO A 75 -15.15 2.52 12.42
CA PRO A 75 -13.81 3.10 12.49
C PRO A 75 -12.82 2.33 11.60
N GLY A 76 -11.93 3.05 10.92
CA GLY A 76 -10.77 2.47 10.23
C GLY A 76 -9.69 2.05 11.23
N LEU A 77 -8.87 1.07 10.83
CA LEU A 77 -7.65 0.67 11.53
C LEU A 77 -6.44 1.30 10.81
N PHE A 78 -5.61 2.04 11.53
CA PHE A 78 -4.42 2.70 11.00
C PHE A 78 -3.22 2.22 11.80
N GLU A 79 -2.24 1.65 11.10
CA GLU A 79 -1.08 1.03 11.74
C GLU A 79 0.17 1.10 10.85
N PRO A 80 1.38 1.09 11.43
CA PRO A 80 2.60 0.96 10.67
C PRO A 80 2.61 -0.34 9.86
N ILE A 81 3.12 -0.29 8.63
CA ILE A 81 3.26 -1.51 7.81
C ILE A 81 4.31 -2.49 8.37
N HIS A 82 5.22 -2.03 9.22
CA HIS A 82 6.29 -2.86 9.73
C HIS A 82 5.80 -3.75 10.86
N GLY A 83 6.35 -4.96 10.95
CA GLY A 83 6.12 -5.85 12.09
C GLY A 83 6.63 -5.26 13.42
N SER A 84 6.46 -6.02 14.50
CA SER A 84 6.79 -5.59 15.86
C SER A 84 8.29 -5.33 16.11
N ALA A 85 9.17 -5.70 15.16
CA ALA A 85 10.63 -5.57 15.27
C ALA A 85 11.16 -6.03 16.65
N PRO A 86 10.91 -7.30 17.03
CA PRO A 86 11.15 -7.79 18.40
C PRO A 86 12.62 -7.76 18.80
N ASP A 87 13.54 -7.78 17.83
CA ASP A 87 14.98 -7.66 17.97
C ASP A 87 15.45 -6.28 18.46
N ILE A 88 14.66 -5.23 18.23
CA ILE A 88 14.93 -3.85 18.66
C ILE A 88 13.85 -3.29 19.61
N ALA A 89 12.93 -4.13 20.06
CA ALA A 89 11.88 -3.74 20.99
C ALA A 89 12.46 -3.18 22.30
N GLY A 90 12.10 -1.93 22.64
CA GLY A 90 12.62 -1.20 23.79
C GLY A 90 13.76 -0.22 23.47
N GLN A 91 14.21 -0.13 22.22
CA GLN A 91 15.12 0.91 21.74
C GLN A 91 14.29 2.03 21.04
N VAL A 92 14.55 3.29 21.37
CA VAL A 92 13.55 4.38 21.31
C VAL A 92 13.37 5.04 19.92
N GLU A 93 14.12 4.70 18.88
CA GLU A 93 14.25 5.61 17.72
C GLU A 93 13.39 5.31 16.47
N MET A 94 12.95 4.08 16.20
CA MET A 94 12.34 3.75 14.88
C MET A 94 10.81 3.88 14.79
N THR A 95 10.07 3.77 15.90
CA THR A 95 8.61 3.56 15.87
C THR A 95 7.77 4.85 15.83
N SER A 96 8.40 6.03 15.91
CA SER A 96 7.70 7.30 16.09
C SER A 96 7.22 7.94 14.79
N VAL A 97 7.91 7.75 13.66
CA VAL A 97 7.57 8.44 12.40
C VAL A 97 6.32 7.84 11.74
N SER A 98 6.26 6.51 11.55
CA SER A 98 5.09 5.86 10.93
C SER A 98 3.79 6.11 11.73
N LYS A 99 3.84 6.03 13.07
CA LYS A 99 2.69 6.31 13.95
C LYS A 99 2.17 7.76 13.84
N ILE A 100 3.06 8.72 13.65
CA ILE A 100 2.68 10.12 13.42
C ILE A 100 1.99 10.26 12.06
N SER A 101 2.48 9.59 11.02
CA SER A 101 1.81 9.57 9.72
C SER A 101 0.45 8.87 9.76
N ASP A 102 0.28 7.78 10.50
CA ASP A 102 -1.04 7.15 10.72
C ASP A 102 -2.04 8.13 11.34
N THR A 103 -1.58 8.91 12.33
CA THR A 103 -2.39 9.96 12.97
C THR A 103 -2.77 11.06 11.96
N ARG A 104 -1.88 11.41 11.03
CA ARG A 104 -2.21 12.39 9.97
C ARG A 104 -3.19 11.86 8.94
N ILE A 105 -3.23 10.54 8.70
CA ILE A 105 -4.28 9.96 7.87
C ILE A 105 -5.63 10.16 8.56
N LEU A 106 -5.72 9.89 9.88
CA LEU A 106 -6.95 10.11 10.66
C LEU A 106 -7.49 11.54 10.57
N ASP A 107 -6.63 12.56 10.59
CA ASP A 107 -7.04 13.97 10.50
C ASP A 107 -7.50 14.38 9.08
N GLY A 108 -7.25 13.55 8.06
CA GLY A 108 -7.54 13.81 6.65
C GLY A 108 -8.74 13.03 6.08
N VAL A 109 -9.37 12.14 6.87
CA VAL A 109 -10.61 11.41 6.54
C VAL A 109 -11.79 12.05 7.27
#